data_AF-S3J7L1-F1
#
_entry.id   AF-S3J7L1-F1
#
_cell.length_a   1.000
_cell.length_b   1.000
_cell.length_c   1.000
_cell.angle_alpha   90.00
_cell.angle_beta   90.00
_cell.angle_gamma   90.00
#
_symmetry.space_group_name_H-M   'P 1'
#
loop_
_entity.id
_entity.type
_entity.pdbx_description
1 polymer ?
#
loop_
_entity_poly.entity_id
_entity_poly.type
_entity_poly.pdbx_seq_one_letter_code
_entity_poly.pdbx_strand_id
1 'polypeptide(L)'
;MLMTLFHQGATAAEIVNRYPSLNLADVYATIAFYLKHQSEVESYLQQRQQQAQEIRVINQERFDPQGLRDRFLARKAAQQE
;
A
#
# COMPACT_ATOMS: atom_id res chain seq x y z
N MET A 1 6.41 0.27 2.19
CA MET A 1 6.97 1.62 2.39
C MET A 1 8.45 1.58 2.75
N LEU A 2 8.88 0.96 3.86
CA LEU A 2 10.30 0.82 4.20
C LEU A 2 11.11 0.15 3.08
N MET A 3 10.67 -1.04 2.66
CA MET A 3 11.33 -1.81 1.60
C MET A 3 11.38 -1.03 0.28
N THR A 4 10.27 -0.38 -0.06
CA THR A 4 10.15 0.49 -1.24
C THR A 4 11.18 1.63 -1.24
N LEU A 5 11.37 2.30 -0.11
CA LEU A 5 12.35 3.39 0.03
C LEU A 5 13.79 2.88 -0.06
N PHE A 6 14.06 1.75 0.58
CA PHE A 6 15.36 1.10 0.48
C PHE A 6 15.71 0.71 -0.97
N HIS A 7 14.75 0.16 -1.72
CA HIS A 7 14.94 -0.11 -3.16
C HIS A 7 15.15 1.15 -4.00
N GLN A 8 14.60 2.30 -3.58
CA GLN A 8 14.85 3.60 -4.21
C GLN A 8 16.21 4.20 -3.82
N GLY A 9 17.04 3.46 -3.07
CA GLY A 9 18.37 3.87 -2.66
C GLY A 9 18.42 4.66 -1.35
N ALA A 10 17.31 4.77 -0.61
CA ALA A 10 17.32 5.46 0.68
C ALA A 10 18.09 4.63 1.72
N THR A 11 18.96 5.31 2.47
CA THR A 11 19.68 4.73 3.61
C THR A 11 18.77 4.57 4.82
N ALA A 12 19.16 3.71 5.77
CA ALA A 12 18.44 3.52 7.03
C ALA A 12 18.21 4.85 7.78
N ALA A 13 19.22 5.72 7.80
CA ALA A 13 19.14 7.03 8.45
C ALA A 13 18.13 7.96 7.76
N GLU A 14 18.11 8.00 6.43
CA GLU A 14 17.14 8.79 5.67
C GLU A 14 15.71 8.28 5.86
N ILE A 15 15.53 6.96 5.97
CA ILE A 15 14.22 6.35 6.25
C ILE A 15 13.71 6.79 7.64
N VAL A 16 14.56 6.74 8.67
CA VAL A 16 14.17 7.20 10.02
C VAL A 16 13.91 8.70 10.06
N ASN A 17 14.68 9.51 9.33
CA ASN A 17 14.43 10.95 9.25
C ASN A 17 13.03 11.25 8.65
N ARG A 18 12.63 10.52 7.61
CA ARG A 18 11.28 10.64 7.02
C ARG A 18 10.17 10.08 7.91
N TYR A 19 10.48 9.13 8.80
CA TYR A 19 9.54 8.50 9.72
C TYR A 19 10.11 8.44 11.15
N PRO A 20 10.04 9.56 11.91
CA PRO A 20 10.69 9.68 13.22
C PRO A 20 10.15 8.72 14.28
N SER A 21 9.00 8.08 14.04
CA SER A 21 8.45 7.03 14.91
C SER A 21 9.19 5.69 14.79
N LEU A 22 10.05 5.52 13.79
CA LEU A 22 10.87 4.32 13.62
C LEU A 22 12.17 4.43 14.42
N ASN A 23 12.57 3.34 15.06
CA ASN A 23 13.87 3.22 15.68
C ASN A 23 14.93 2.83 14.63
N LEU A 24 16.05 3.54 14.63
CA LEU A 24 17.16 3.29 13.70
C LEU A 24 17.73 1.88 13.79
N ALA A 25 17.84 1.31 15.00
CA ALA A 25 18.33 -0.05 15.20
C ALA A 25 17.41 -1.08 14.52
N ASP A 26 16.09 -0.89 14.66
CA ASP A 26 15.09 -1.79 14.05
C ASP A 26 15.09 -1.67 12.53
N VAL A 27 15.29 -0.46 11.99
CA VAL A 27 15.42 -0.27 10.54
C VAL A 27 16.67 -0.98 10.00
N TYR A 28 17.81 -0.88 10.69
CA TYR A 28 19.01 -1.63 10.31
C TYR A 28 18.81 -3.14 10.40
N ALA A 29 18.20 -3.64 11.48
CA ALA A 29 17.91 -5.06 11.65
C ALA A 29 16.99 -5.59 10.54
N THR A 30 15.98 -4.80 10.16
CA THR A 30 15.05 -5.13 9.07
C THR A 30 15.77 -5.20 7.72
N ILE A 31 16.61 -4.21 7.41
CA ILE A 31 17.40 -4.20 6.17
C ILE A 31 18.38 -5.38 6.15
N ALA A 32 19.08 -5.66 7.25
CA ALA A 32 20.00 -6.79 7.35
C ALA A 32 19.29 -8.13 7.15
N PHE A 33 18.11 -8.30 7.77
CA PHE A 33 17.27 -9.48 7.56
C PHE A 33 16.87 -9.62 6.10
N TYR A 34 16.38 -8.55 5.47
CA TYR A 34 16.04 -8.55 4.05
C TYR A 34 17.22 -8.95 3.17
N LEU A 35 18.41 -8.35 3.37
CA LEU A 35 19.60 -8.65 2.56
C LEU A 35 20.03 -10.12 2.69
N LYS A 36 19.79 -10.75 3.84
CA LYS A 36 20.08 -12.17 4.06
C LYS A 36 19.04 -13.11 3.42
N HIS A 37 17.80 -12.64 3.29
CA HIS A 37 16.64 -13.44 2.87
C HIS A 37 15.95 -12.89 1.61
N GLN A 38 16.70 -12.24 0.71
CA GLN A 38 16.12 -11.46 -0.41
C GLN A 38 15.11 -12.27 -1.22
N SER A 39 15.46 -13.46 -1.69
CA SER A 39 14.58 -14.27 -2.54
C SER A 39 13.26 -14.62 -1.87
N GLU A 40 13.29 -14.95 -0.58
CA GLU A 40 12.11 -15.32 0.21
C GLU A 40 11.22 -14.09 0.43
N VAL A 41 11.81 -12.97 0.82
CA VAL A 41 11.06 -11.73 1.08
C VAL A 41 10.48 -11.16 -0.22
N GLU A 42 11.22 -11.17 -1.33
CA GLU A 42 10.70 -10.74 -2.64
C GLU A 42 9.51 -11.59 -3.08
N SER A 43 9.61 -12.92 -2.95
CA SER A 43 8.51 -13.83 -3.31
C SER A 43 7.25 -13.52 -2.48
N TYR A 44 7.43 -13.30 -1.17
CA TYR A 44 6.35 -12.91 -0.28
C TYR A 44 5.73 -11.55 -0.66
N LEU A 45 6.56 -10.54 -0.96
CA LEU A 45 6.09 -9.20 -1.34
C LEU A 45 5.31 -9.22 -2.66
N GLN A 46 5.78 -10.00 -3.65
CA GLN A 46 5.08 -10.20 -4.92
C GLN A 46 3.71 -10.84 -4.73
N GLN A 47 3.63 -11.92 -3.94
CA GLN A 47 2.36 -12.57 -3.63
C GLN A 47 1.37 -11.60 -2.96
N ARG A 48 1.86 -10.79 -2.02
CA ARG A 48 1.04 -9.78 -1.34
C ARG A 48 0.54 -8.70 -2.29
N GLN A 49 1.36 -8.28 -3.26
CA GLN A 49 0.97 -7.31 -4.28
C GLN A 49 -0.13 -7.86 -5.19
N GLN A 50 0.00 -9.13 -5.62
CA GLN A 50 -1.02 -9.79 -6.44
C GLN A 50 -2.36 -9.86 -5.70
N GLN A 51 -2.36 -10.32 -4.45
CA GLN A 51 -3.57 -10.37 -3.61
C GLN A 51 -4.23 -9.01 -3.44
N ALA A 52 -3.44 -7.96 -3.17
CA ALA A 52 -3.97 -6.60 -3.04
C ALA A 52 -4.62 -6.12 -4.34
N GLN A 53 -4.04 -6.46 -5.49
CA GLN A 53 -4.58 -6.10 -6.80
C GLN A 53 -5.88 -6.86 -7.10
N GLU A 54 -5.95 -8.16 -6.80
CA GLU A 54 -7.17 -8.96 -6.95
C GLU A 54 -8.32 -8.40 -6.11
N ILE A 55 -8.06 -8.11 -4.83
CA ILE A 55 -9.06 -7.51 -3.94
C ILE A 55 -9.52 -6.15 -4.47
N ARG A 56 -8.60 -5.35 -5.02
CA ARG A 56 -8.94 -4.05 -5.59
C ARG A 56 -9.85 -4.18 -6.82
N VAL A 57 -9.58 -5.13 -7.72
CA VAL A 57 -10.44 -5.39 -8.88
C VAL A 57 -11.83 -5.83 -8.42
N ILE A 58 -11.91 -6.81 -7.51
CA ILE A 58 -13.19 -7.31 -6.98
C ILE A 58 -13.99 -6.18 -6.32
N ASN A 59 -13.34 -5.32 -5.54
CA ASN A 59 -14.02 -4.19 -4.90
C ASN A 59 -14.47 -3.14 -5.93
N GLN A 60 -13.70 -2.87 -6.97
CA GLN A 60 -14.10 -1.95 -8.04
C GLN A 60 -15.27 -2.50 -8.87
N GLU A 61 -15.31 -3.80 -9.12
CA GLU A 61 -16.44 -4.45 -9.79
C GLU A 61 -17.70 -4.47 -8.92
N ARG A 62 -17.56 -4.73 -7.61
CA ARG A 62 -18.69 -4.79 -6.67
C ARG A 62 -19.21 -3.42 -6.26
N PHE A 63 -18.33 -2.43 -6.15
CA PHE A 63 -18.65 -1.08 -5.73
C PHE A 63 -18.25 -0.11 -6.84
N ASP A 64 -19.01 -0.16 -7.95
CA ASP A 64 -18.87 0.80 -9.02
C ASP A 64 -19.14 2.23 -8.48
N PRO A 65 -18.12 3.11 -8.44
CA PRO A 65 -18.30 4.48 -7.97
C PRO A 65 -19.28 5.27 -8.86
N GLN A 66 -19.45 4.87 -10.13
CA GLN A 66 -20.41 5.49 -11.05
C GLN A 66 -21.85 5.21 -10.59
N GLY A 67 -22.17 3.95 -10.28
CA GLY A 67 -23.49 3.58 -9.75
C GLY A 67 -23.83 4.24 -8.40
N LEU A 68 -22.81 4.49 -7.56
CA LEU A 68 -22.98 5.28 -6.34
C LEU A 68 -23.27 6.76 -6.65
N ARG A 69 -22.53 7.37 -7.57
CA ARG A 69 -22.72 8.77 -7.99
C ARG A 69 -24.10 8.98 -8.65
N ASP A 70 -24.52 8.06 -9.51
CA ASP A 70 -25.83 8.10 -10.16
C ASP A 70 -26.97 7.96 -9.15
N ARG A 71 -26.81 7.08 -8.14
CA ARG A 71 -27.74 6.98 -7.01
C ARG A 71 -27.81 8.26 -6.19
N PHE A 72 -26.68 8.93 -5.95
CA PHE A 72 -26.67 10.21 -5.25
C PHE A 72 -27.33 11.34 -6.05
N LEU A 73 -27.11 11.39 -7.38
CA LEU A 73 -27.73 12.38 -8.27
C LEU A 73 -29.25 12.16 -8.38
N ALA A 74 -29.70 10.91 -8.53
CA ALA A 74 -31.12 10.57 -8.57
C ALA A 74 -31.84 10.95 -7.27
N ARG A 75 -31.20 10.74 -6.11
CA ARG A 75 -31.74 11.15 -4.80
C ARG A 75 -31.87 12.67 -4.66
N LYS A 76 -30.93 13.42 -5.24
CA LYS A 76 -30.92 14.89 -5.19
C LYS A 76 -32.01 15.49 -6.08
N ALA A 77 -32.26 14.90 -7.25
CA ALA A 77 -33.34 15.30 -8.15
C ALA A 77 -34.72 15.05 -7.53
N ALA A 78 -34.93 13.91 -6.86
CA ALA A 78 -36.20 13.57 -6.21
C ALA A 78 -36.51 14.37 -4.93
N GLN A 79 -35.58 15.19 -4.42
CA GLN A 79 -35.78 16.08 -3.27
C GLN A 79 -36.06 17.53 -3.67
N GLN A 80 -36.01 17.87 -4.96
CA GLN A 80 -36.24 19.23 -5.48
C GLN A 80 -37.60 19.40 -6.19
N GLU A 81 -38.48 18.40 -6.13
CA GLU A 81 -39.92 18.48 -6.47
C GLU A 81 -40.75 18.40 -5.18
#